data_AF-A0A931DJ15-F1
#
_entry.id   AF-A0A931DJ15-F1
#
_cell.length_a   1.000
_cell.length_b   1.000
_cell.length_c   1.000
_cell.angle_alpha   90.00
_cell.angle_beta   90.00
_cell.angle_gamma   90.00
#
_symmetry.space_group_name_H-M   'P 1'
#
loop_
_entity.id
_entity.type
_entity.pdbx_description
1 polymer ?
#
loop_
_entity_poly.entity_id
_entity_poly.type
_entity_poly.pdbx_seq_one_letter_code
_entity_poly.pdbx_strand_id
1 'polypeptide(L)'
;MVTATTGAVQAKTKPDKPKVASVTGSGEFRMTYLPKDDKDRRFFTFDVRQAPFTHHRVVPGGATITGSPNDATGTVKIKHYFVPGKRTFYAIGRADSLITSPGYATITAKIVKTWCVEDTPTPEGCEGPPWVGMTKGFSVYDAGRDHGGKPGRSQDRIGMSWEYANMLVNPQGETYEPDQVGTAMAPAPFSLVLSGGFTVVHKDLAVPSKADMPQPPQQ
;
A
#
# COMPACT_ATOMS: atom_id res chain seq x y z
N MET A 1 -31.85 41.25 37.53
CA MET A 1 -30.41 40.96 37.32
C MET A 1 -30.31 39.90 36.25
N VAL A 2 -29.62 40.18 35.15
CA VAL A 2 -29.35 39.20 34.08
C VAL A 2 -27.86 38.89 34.16
N THR A 3 -27.51 37.66 34.52
CA THR A 3 -26.11 37.22 34.62
C THR A 3 -25.69 36.67 33.27
N ALA A 4 -24.80 37.37 32.58
CA ALA A 4 -24.19 36.89 31.35
C ALA A 4 -23.03 35.93 31.68
N THR A 5 -23.16 34.66 31.32
CA THR A 5 -22.06 33.70 31.33
C THR A 5 -21.24 33.86 30.05
N THR A 6 -20.03 34.40 30.16
CA THR A 6 -19.02 34.39 29.11
C THR A 6 -18.47 32.98 28.94
N GLY A 7 -18.83 32.31 27.85
CA GLY A 7 -18.23 31.05 27.44
C GLY A 7 -16.81 31.28 26.90
N ALA A 8 -15.81 30.70 27.54
CA ALA A 8 -14.43 30.70 27.03
C ALA A 8 -14.35 29.86 25.75
N VAL A 9 -14.05 30.51 24.63
CA VAL A 9 -13.71 29.83 23.37
C VAL A 9 -12.34 29.19 23.55
N GLN A 10 -12.30 27.85 23.69
CA GLN A 10 -11.05 27.11 23.58
C GLN A 10 -10.53 27.23 22.15
N ALA A 11 -9.39 27.91 21.99
CA ALA A 11 -8.64 27.92 20.75
C ALA A 11 -8.23 26.48 20.41
N LYS A 12 -8.73 25.95 19.28
CA LYS A 12 -8.28 24.67 18.74
C LYS A 12 -6.81 24.83 18.35
N THR A 13 -5.92 24.21 19.12
CA THR A 13 -4.51 24.08 18.77
C THR A 13 -4.42 23.42 17.40
N LYS A 14 -3.73 24.09 16.47
CA LYS A 14 -3.50 23.56 15.12
C LYS A 14 -2.74 22.23 15.28
N PRO A 15 -3.20 21.11 14.67
CA PRO A 15 -2.46 19.87 14.74
C PRO A 15 -1.05 20.08 14.22
N ASP A 16 -0.05 19.57 14.93
CA ASP A 16 1.33 19.58 14.46
C ASP A 16 1.39 18.98 13.05
N LYS A 17 2.16 19.61 12.18
CA LYS A 17 2.40 19.06 10.84
C LYS A 17 2.99 17.66 11.01
N PRO A 18 2.48 16.65 10.28
CA PRO A 18 3.03 15.30 10.34
C PRO A 18 4.53 15.31 10.06
N LYS A 19 5.29 14.57 10.87
CA LYS A 19 6.76 14.58 10.81
C LYS A 19 7.32 13.81 9.61
N VAL A 20 6.57 12.84 9.09
CA VAL A 20 6.96 11.94 7.98
C VAL A 20 5.78 11.71 7.03
N ALA A 21 6.04 11.30 5.78
CA ALA A 21 4.98 10.86 4.90
C ALA A 21 4.35 9.56 5.41
N SER A 22 3.05 9.39 5.16
CA SER A 22 2.33 8.18 5.57
C SER A 22 1.12 7.89 4.70
N VAL A 23 0.73 6.63 4.66
CA VAL A 23 -0.54 6.17 4.09
C VAL A 23 -1.27 5.35 5.14
N THR A 24 -2.50 5.75 5.44
CA THR A 24 -3.35 5.05 6.40
C THR A 24 -4.74 4.83 5.82
N GLY A 25 -5.45 3.83 6.34
CA GLY A 25 -6.86 3.59 6.02
C GLY A 25 -7.10 2.22 5.39
N SER A 26 -8.37 1.98 5.09
CA SER A 26 -8.86 0.71 4.55
C SER A 26 -9.89 0.99 3.47
N GLY A 27 -9.75 0.33 2.33
CA GLY A 27 -10.63 0.52 1.19
C GLY A 27 -11.03 -0.81 0.58
N GLU A 28 -12.32 -0.97 0.32
CA GLU A 28 -12.88 -2.01 -0.52
C GLU A 28 -12.94 -1.52 -1.97
N PHE A 29 -12.60 -2.38 -2.91
CA PHE A 29 -12.74 -2.08 -4.32
C PHE A 29 -13.05 -3.34 -5.13
N ARG A 30 -13.52 -3.09 -6.35
CA ARG A 30 -13.67 -4.10 -7.39
C ARG A 30 -12.79 -3.71 -8.57
N MET A 31 -12.39 -4.68 -9.37
CA MET A 31 -11.67 -4.38 -10.60
C MET A 31 -12.57 -3.63 -11.59
N THR A 32 -12.01 -2.62 -12.24
CA THR A 32 -12.75 -1.71 -13.12
C THR A 32 -13.21 -2.36 -14.42
N TYR A 33 -12.51 -3.39 -14.87
CA TYR A 33 -12.80 -4.17 -16.08
C TYR A 33 -13.69 -5.39 -15.82
N LEU A 34 -14.06 -5.68 -14.57
CA LEU A 34 -15.01 -6.74 -14.28
C LEU A 34 -16.46 -6.22 -14.40
N PRO A 35 -17.42 -7.11 -14.74
CA PRO A 35 -18.84 -6.80 -14.72
C PRO A 35 -19.28 -6.10 -13.42
N LYS A 36 -20.32 -5.26 -13.49
CA LYS A 36 -20.77 -4.48 -12.32
C LYS A 36 -21.34 -5.35 -11.20
N ASP A 37 -21.88 -6.50 -11.57
CA ASP A 37 -22.47 -7.52 -10.70
C ASP A 37 -21.45 -8.59 -10.26
N ASP A 38 -20.19 -8.45 -10.69
CA ASP A 38 -19.11 -9.31 -10.23
C ASP A 38 -18.95 -9.17 -8.71
N LYS A 39 -18.86 -10.33 -8.04
CA LYS A 39 -18.78 -10.44 -6.58
C LYS A 39 -17.35 -10.59 -6.08
N ASP A 40 -16.34 -10.50 -6.94
CA ASP A 40 -14.94 -10.47 -6.56
C ASP A 40 -14.64 -9.12 -5.89
N ARG A 41 -14.28 -9.20 -4.61
CA ARG A 41 -14.07 -8.01 -3.76
C ARG A 41 -12.70 -8.08 -3.15
N ARG A 42 -11.98 -6.98 -3.26
CA ARG A 42 -10.64 -6.81 -2.70
C ARG A 42 -10.68 -5.71 -1.66
N PHE A 43 -10.00 -5.93 -0.55
CA PHE A 43 -9.91 -5.01 0.56
C PHE A 43 -8.45 -4.86 0.95
N PHE A 44 -7.92 -3.64 0.83
CA PHE A 44 -6.57 -3.34 1.28
C PHE A 44 -6.62 -2.42 2.49
N THR A 45 -5.71 -2.66 3.43
CA THR A 45 -5.48 -1.78 4.59
C THR A 45 -4.02 -1.40 4.63
N PHE A 46 -3.77 -0.10 4.77
CA PHE A 46 -2.44 0.47 4.91
C PHE A 46 -2.28 1.09 6.29
N ASP A 47 -1.15 0.81 6.90
CA ASP A 47 -0.60 1.58 8.02
C ASP A 47 0.90 1.64 7.76
N VAL A 48 1.29 2.61 6.94
CA VAL A 48 2.65 2.73 6.39
C VAL A 48 3.16 4.14 6.60
N ARG A 49 4.41 4.27 7.02
CA ARG A 49 5.09 5.55 7.22
C ARG A 49 6.52 5.49 6.67
N GLN A 50 7.02 6.62 6.20
CA GLN A 50 8.42 6.72 5.81
C GLN A 50 9.33 6.51 7.02
N ALA A 51 10.42 5.81 6.77
CA ALA A 51 11.53 5.57 7.68
C ALA A 51 12.84 5.66 6.88
N PRO A 52 13.22 6.87 6.40
CA PRO A 52 14.34 7.04 5.46
C PRO A 52 15.65 6.46 6.00
N PHE A 53 16.44 5.85 5.13
CA PHE A 53 17.79 5.32 5.41
C PHE A 53 17.85 4.24 6.51
N THR A 54 16.76 3.47 6.69
CA THR A 54 16.69 2.43 7.73
C THR A 54 16.92 1.01 7.23
N HIS A 55 16.84 0.74 5.92
CA HIS A 55 16.96 -0.60 5.37
C HIS A 55 18.32 -0.82 4.71
N HIS A 56 19.20 -1.63 5.30
CA HIS A 56 20.44 -1.99 4.62
C HIS A 56 20.14 -2.85 3.38
N ARG A 57 20.63 -2.41 2.22
CA ARG A 57 20.45 -3.13 0.95
C ARG A 57 21.79 -3.58 0.42
N VAL A 58 21.87 -4.84 0.02
CA VAL A 58 23.01 -5.36 -0.74
C VAL A 58 22.80 -5.00 -2.21
N VAL A 59 23.72 -4.22 -2.79
CA VAL A 59 23.69 -3.88 -4.22
C VAL A 59 24.50 -4.89 -5.03
N PRO A 60 24.30 -4.99 -6.35
CA PRO A 60 25.15 -5.80 -7.21
C PRO A 60 26.64 -5.51 -6.95
N GLY A 61 27.44 -6.56 -6.73
CA GLY A 61 28.84 -6.44 -6.29
C GLY A 61 29.06 -6.61 -4.78
N GLY A 62 28.01 -6.88 -3.99
CA GLY A 62 28.12 -7.28 -2.58
C GLY A 62 28.29 -6.12 -1.59
N ALA A 63 28.42 -4.89 -2.08
CA ALA A 63 28.45 -3.70 -1.23
C ALA A 63 27.09 -3.50 -0.53
N THR A 64 27.12 -2.99 0.69
CA THR A 64 25.92 -2.60 1.44
C THR A 64 25.78 -1.08 1.41
N ILE A 65 24.60 -0.59 1.07
CA ILE A 65 24.25 0.83 1.17
C ILE A 65 23.40 1.12 2.41
N THR A 66 23.56 2.30 2.99
CA THR A 66 22.76 2.81 4.11
C THR A 66 21.39 3.24 3.61
N GLY A 67 20.50 2.28 3.38
CA GLY A 67 19.11 2.52 3.00
C GLY A 67 18.88 3.51 1.87
N SER A 68 17.68 4.04 1.84
CA SER A 68 17.21 4.92 0.77
C SER A 68 16.25 5.96 1.32
N PRO A 69 16.13 7.15 0.70
CA PRO A 69 15.20 8.19 1.13
C PRO A 69 13.73 7.74 1.22
N ASN A 70 13.36 6.72 0.45
CA ASN A 70 12.02 6.17 0.37
C ASN A 70 11.79 4.94 1.26
N ASP A 71 12.77 4.52 2.06
CA ASP A 71 12.59 3.41 3.00
C ASP A 71 11.35 3.65 3.87
N ALA A 72 10.61 2.58 4.16
CA ALA A 72 9.35 2.65 4.88
C ALA A 72 9.21 1.54 5.91
N THR A 73 8.32 1.75 6.87
CA THR A 73 7.93 0.72 7.83
C THR A 73 6.42 0.69 7.96
N GLY A 74 5.91 -0.40 8.53
CA GLY A 74 4.48 -0.61 8.75
C GLY A 74 3.96 -1.86 8.06
N THR A 75 2.65 -1.87 7.81
CA THR A 75 1.96 -3.07 7.31
C THR A 75 1.02 -2.76 6.16
N VAL A 76 0.94 -3.73 5.25
CA VAL A 76 -0.10 -3.83 4.23
C VAL A 76 -0.89 -5.09 4.51
N LYS A 77 -2.21 -5.00 4.59
CA LYS A 77 -3.08 -6.17 4.71
C LYS A 77 -3.94 -6.27 3.46
N ILE A 78 -4.00 -7.48 2.92
CA ILE A 78 -4.78 -7.82 1.74
C ILE A 78 -5.83 -8.82 2.16
N LYS A 79 -7.07 -8.60 1.72
CA LYS A 79 -8.15 -9.57 1.71
C LYS A 79 -8.76 -9.59 0.32
N HIS A 80 -8.96 -10.76 -0.24
CA HIS A 80 -9.54 -10.95 -1.57
C HIS A 80 -10.55 -12.09 -1.52
N TYR A 81 -11.82 -11.78 -1.76
CA TYR A 81 -12.85 -12.79 -1.96
C TYR A 81 -12.88 -13.19 -3.43
N PHE A 82 -12.50 -14.44 -3.71
CA PHE A 82 -12.39 -15.01 -5.04
C PHE A 82 -13.60 -15.90 -5.35
N VAL A 83 -14.50 -15.40 -6.20
CA VAL A 83 -15.80 -16.01 -6.49
C VAL A 83 -15.71 -17.42 -7.07
N PRO A 84 -14.88 -17.69 -8.11
CA PRO A 84 -14.85 -19.02 -8.73
C PRO A 84 -14.48 -20.14 -7.74
N GLY A 85 -13.70 -19.82 -6.71
CA GLY A 85 -13.29 -20.76 -5.66
C GLY A 85 -14.04 -20.62 -4.34
N LYS A 86 -15.04 -19.73 -4.22
CA LYS A 86 -15.78 -19.45 -2.96
C LYS A 86 -14.87 -19.37 -1.72
N ARG A 87 -13.77 -18.64 -1.86
CA ARG A 87 -12.73 -18.55 -0.84
C ARG A 87 -12.24 -17.14 -0.68
N THR A 88 -11.83 -16.82 0.54
CA THR A 88 -11.20 -15.56 0.88
C THR A 88 -9.72 -15.78 1.15
N PHE A 89 -8.87 -15.16 0.33
CA PHE A 89 -7.45 -15.09 0.57
C PHE A 89 -7.10 -13.92 1.45
N TYR A 90 -6.05 -14.10 2.24
CA TYR A 90 -5.47 -13.07 3.07
C TYR A 90 -3.97 -13.04 2.89
N ALA A 91 -3.39 -11.84 2.97
CA ALA A 91 -1.96 -11.65 3.06
C ALA A 91 -1.60 -10.48 3.96
N ILE A 92 -0.43 -10.58 4.61
CA ILE A 92 0.21 -9.50 5.35
C ILE A 92 1.57 -9.24 4.72
N GLY A 93 1.81 -7.98 4.36
CA GLY A 93 3.10 -7.48 3.92
C GLY A 93 3.71 -6.51 4.93
N ARG A 94 5.04 -6.45 4.94
CA ARG A 94 5.83 -5.40 5.58
C ARG A 94 6.23 -4.40 4.53
N ALA A 95 5.91 -3.13 4.76
CA ALA A 95 6.32 -2.07 3.84
C ALA A 95 7.85 -1.99 3.79
N ASP A 96 8.39 -1.88 2.58
CA ASP A 96 9.82 -1.69 2.30
C ASP A 96 10.07 -0.27 1.78
N SER A 97 9.11 0.30 1.04
CA SER A 97 9.25 1.60 0.38
C SER A 97 7.93 2.38 0.36
N LEU A 98 8.03 3.70 0.55
CA LEU A 98 6.94 4.69 0.44
C LEU A 98 7.45 5.98 -0.22
N ILE A 99 6.83 6.33 -1.34
CA ILE A 99 7.01 7.62 -2.02
C ILE A 99 5.64 8.31 -2.09
N THR A 100 5.59 9.61 -1.81
CA THR A 100 4.34 10.37 -1.88
C THR A 100 4.48 11.62 -2.74
N SER A 101 3.38 12.03 -3.34
CA SER A 101 3.12 13.40 -3.80
C SER A 101 1.77 13.84 -3.21
N PRO A 102 1.38 15.13 -3.30
CA PRO A 102 0.08 15.56 -2.77
C PRO A 102 -1.08 14.71 -3.31
N GLY A 103 -1.80 14.04 -2.41
CA GLY A 103 -2.94 13.17 -2.76
C GLY A 103 -2.56 11.83 -3.40
N TYR A 104 -1.27 11.45 -3.44
CA TYR A 104 -0.85 10.22 -4.09
C TYR A 104 0.31 9.54 -3.36
N ALA A 105 0.31 8.21 -3.32
CA ALA A 105 1.39 7.43 -2.77
C ALA A 105 1.67 6.18 -3.59
N THR A 106 2.94 5.81 -3.70
CA THR A 106 3.40 4.48 -4.11
C THR A 106 3.96 3.76 -2.89
N ILE A 107 3.51 2.53 -2.67
CA ILE A 107 3.97 1.65 -1.59
C ILE A 107 4.52 0.38 -2.22
N THR A 108 5.63 -0.13 -1.70
CA THR A 108 6.08 -1.48 -1.98
C THR A 108 6.20 -2.25 -0.66
N ALA A 109 5.73 -3.49 -0.63
CA ALA A 109 5.74 -4.33 0.55
C ALA A 109 6.16 -5.76 0.24
N LYS A 110 6.99 -6.35 1.10
CA LYS A 110 7.34 -7.76 1.06
C LYS A 110 6.28 -8.56 1.82
N ILE A 111 5.65 -9.53 1.17
CA ILE A 111 4.64 -10.40 1.80
C ILE A 111 5.35 -11.37 2.75
N VAL A 112 4.87 -11.42 4.00
CA VAL A 112 5.47 -12.24 5.06
C VAL A 112 4.53 -13.34 5.56
N LYS A 113 3.24 -13.25 5.24
CA LYS A 113 2.25 -14.25 5.64
C LYS A 113 1.10 -14.27 4.62
N THR A 114 0.64 -15.47 4.28
CA THR A 114 -0.61 -15.68 3.53
C THR A 114 -1.42 -16.78 4.20
N TRP A 115 -2.74 -16.75 4.02
CA TRP A 115 -3.64 -17.83 4.41
C TRP A 115 -4.95 -17.71 3.63
N CYS A 116 -5.82 -18.70 3.78
CA CYS A 116 -7.11 -18.74 3.11
C CYS A 116 -8.22 -19.25 4.06
N VAL A 117 -9.46 -18.86 3.77
CA VAL A 117 -10.68 -19.40 4.39
C VAL A 117 -11.65 -19.75 3.25
N GLU A 118 -12.22 -20.96 3.27
CA GLU A 118 -13.26 -21.38 2.33
C GLU A 118 -14.64 -21.20 2.94
N ASP A 119 -15.63 -20.88 2.11
CA ASP A 119 -17.04 -20.88 2.52
C ASP A 119 -17.55 -22.29 2.80
N THR A 120 -16.99 -23.29 2.10
CA THR A 120 -17.29 -24.72 2.27
C THR A 120 -15.97 -25.46 2.39
N PRO A 121 -15.60 -25.97 3.58
CA PRO A 121 -14.36 -26.69 3.78
C PRO A 121 -14.26 -27.92 2.89
N THR A 122 -13.13 -28.07 2.20
CA THR A 122 -12.77 -29.30 1.46
C THR A 122 -11.77 -30.14 2.27
N PRO A 123 -11.67 -31.46 2.02
CA PRO A 123 -10.64 -32.30 2.66
C PRO A 123 -9.20 -31.82 2.41
N GLU A 124 -8.97 -31.22 1.24
CA GLU A 124 -7.68 -30.65 0.84
C GLU A 124 -7.40 -29.32 1.55
N GLY A 125 -8.44 -28.64 2.04
CA GLY A 125 -8.40 -27.30 2.59
C GLY A 125 -8.04 -26.25 1.54
N CYS A 126 -7.74 -25.03 2.00
CA CYS A 126 -7.20 -24.01 1.11
C CYS A 126 -5.92 -23.39 1.63
N GLU A 127 -4.96 -23.25 0.72
CA GLU A 127 -3.73 -22.51 0.96
C GLU A 127 -3.90 -21.05 0.54
N GLY A 128 -3.18 -20.17 1.23
CA GLY A 128 -3.05 -18.79 0.79
C GLY A 128 -2.30 -18.71 -0.55
N PRO A 129 -2.37 -17.57 -1.25
CA PRO A 129 -1.58 -17.40 -2.47
C PRO A 129 -0.08 -17.59 -2.17
N PRO A 130 0.71 -18.10 -3.14
CA PRO A 130 2.12 -18.39 -2.97
C PRO A 130 2.97 -17.11 -3.03
N TRP A 131 2.62 -16.11 -2.22
CA TRP A 131 3.23 -14.79 -2.24
C TRP A 131 4.28 -14.57 -1.16
N VAL A 132 4.43 -15.48 -0.19
CA VAL A 132 5.41 -15.30 0.90
C VAL A 132 6.81 -15.09 0.31
N GLY A 133 7.47 -14.01 0.72
CA GLY A 133 8.77 -13.58 0.20
C GLY A 133 8.70 -12.66 -1.02
N MET A 134 7.57 -12.60 -1.73
CA MET A 134 7.40 -11.75 -2.91
C MET A 134 7.20 -10.28 -2.53
N THR A 135 7.66 -9.41 -3.42
CA THR A 135 7.46 -7.97 -3.35
C THR A 135 6.22 -7.57 -4.13
N LYS A 136 5.30 -6.84 -3.49
CA LYS A 136 4.07 -6.32 -4.12
C LYS A 136 4.06 -4.80 -4.08
N GLY A 137 3.75 -4.18 -5.21
CA GLY A 137 3.61 -2.74 -5.38
C GLY A 137 2.15 -2.32 -5.34
N PHE A 138 1.91 -1.12 -4.80
CA PHE A 138 0.59 -0.52 -4.64
C PHE A 138 0.69 0.97 -4.95
N SER A 139 -0.37 1.53 -5.49
CA SER A 139 -0.52 2.97 -5.60
C SER A 139 -1.85 3.40 -5.03
N VAL A 140 -1.86 4.46 -4.24
CA VAL A 140 -3.05 5.05 -3.63
C VAL A 140 -3.19 6.47 -4.14
N TYR A 141 -4.35 6.78 -4.70
CA TYR A 141 -4.79 8.15 -4.94
C TYR A 141 -5.82 8.50 -3.88
N ASP A 142 -5.45 9.41 -2.99
CA ASP A 142 -6.33 10.06 -2.01
C ASP A 142 -6.96 11.27 -2.70
N ALA A 143 -8.22 11.12 -3.08
CA ALA A 143 -8.97 12.16 -3.78
C ALA A 143 -9.44 13.28 -2.82
N GLY A 144 -9.01 13.25 -1.55
CA GLY A 144 -9.51 14.08 -0.47
C GLY A 144 -10.79 13.52 0.13
N ARG A 145 -11.08 13.85 1.40
CA ARG A 145 -12.37 13.54 2.02
C ARG A 145 -13.50 14.20 1.23
N ASP A 146 -14.27 13.38 0.53
CA ASP A 146 -15.57 13.70 -0.07
C ASP A 146 -15.67 15.08 -0.74
N HIS A 147 -14.98 15.29 -1.87
CA HIS A 147 -15.38 16.31 -2.86
C HIS A 147 -16.72 15.93 -3.54
N GLY A 148 -17.76 15.71 -2.72
CA GLY A 148 -19.09 15.25 -3.17
C GLY A 148 -20.09 14.92 -2.06
N GLY A 149 -19.72 14.99 -0.78
CA GLY A 149 -20.66 15.05 0.36
C GLY A 149 -21.64 13.87 0.52
N LYS A 150 -21.36 12.69 -0.06
CA LYS A 150 -22.18 11.48 0.15
C LYS A 150 -21.45 10.52 1.07
N PRO A 151 -21.89 10.36 2.33
CA PRO A 151 -21.32 9.39 3.25
C PRO A 151 -21.25 8.00 2.61
N GLY A 152 -20.07 7.38 2.64
CA GLY A 152 -19.89 5.99 2.21
C GLY A 152 -19.48 5.76 0.76
N ARG A 153 -19.09 6.78 -0.01
CA ARG A 153 -18.46 6.61 -1.33
C ARG A 153 -17.21 7.46 -1.48
N SER A 154 -16.05 6.83 -1.30
CA SER A 154 -14.76 7.45 -1.57
C SER A 154 -14.54 7.63 -3.08
N GLN A 155 -13.84 8.71 -3.47
CA GLN A 155 -13.32 8.89 -4.83
C GLN A 155 -11.88 8.39 -4.97
N ASP A 156 -11.32 7.83 -3.90
CA ASP A 156 -9.99 7.28 -3.88
C ASP A 156 -9.85 6.18 -4.93
N ARG A 157 -8.62 6.02 -5.40
CA ARG A 157 -8.27 4.96 -6.34
C ARG A 157 -7.09 4.17 -5.84
N ILE A 158 -7.05 2.92 -6.27
CA ILE A 158 -5.96 2.01 -5.95
C ILE A 158 -5.43 1.30 -7.20
N GLY A 159 -4.13 1.08 -7.21
CA GLY A 159 -3.40 0.27 -8.18
C GLY A 159 -2.64 -0.84 -7.46
N MET A 160 -2.40 -1.94 -8.15
CA MET A 160 -1.60 -3.06 -7.65
C MET A 160 -0.66 -3.55 -8.74
N SER A 161 0.53 -3.99 -8.35
CA SER A 161 1.58 -4.38 -9.30
C SER A 161 1.33 -5.74 -9.94
N TRP A 162 0.61 -6.63 -9.26
CA TRP A 162 0.29 -7.94 -9.80
C TRP A 162 -0.94 -7.86 -10.70
N GLU A 163 -1.09 -8.84 -11.60
CA GLU A 163 -1.91 -8.76 -12.81
C GLU A 163 -1.27 -7.84 -13.88
N TYR A 164 -2.07 -7.27 -14.80
CA TYR A 164 -1.66 -6.60 -16.06
C TYR A 164 -0.42 -5.70 -16.05
N ALA A 165 -0.04 -5.14 -14.90
CA ALA A 165 1.11 -4.25 -14.76
C ALA A 165 2.46 -4.97 -14.67
N ASN A 166 2.49 -6.29 -14.41
CA ASN A 166 3.73 -7.03 -14.16
C ASN A 166 3.61 -8.52 -14.52
N MET A 167 2.90 -8.86 -15.59
CA MET A 167 2.84 -10.23 -16.10
C MET A 167 3.90 -10.45 -17.18
N LEU A 168 4.56 -11.60 -17.14
CA LEU A 168 5.43 -12.12 -18.20
C LEU A 168 4.76 -13.30 -18.90
N VAL A 169 5.22 -13.62 -20.10
CA VAL A 169 4.80 -14.81 -20.85
C VAL A 169 6.01 -15.73 -20.97
N ASN A 170 5.86 -17.00 -20.58
CA ASN A 170 6.92 -18.00 -20.71
C ASN A 170 7.01 -18.51 -22.17
N PRO A 171 8.06 -19.27 -22.53
CA PRO A 171 8.19 -19.82 -23.89
C PRO A 171 7.01 -20.71 -24.33
N GLN A 172 6.23 -21.23 -23.40
CA GLN A 172 5.04 -22.05 -23.63
C GLN A 172 3.77 -21.20 -23.86
N GLY A 173 3.86 -19.88 -23.78
CA GLY A 173 2.74 -18.96 -23.95
C GLY A 173 1.92 -18.74 -22.67
N GLU A 174 2.34 -19.29 -21.54
CA GLU A 174 1.64 -19.14 -20.26
C GLU A 174 2.04 -17.82 -19.59
N THR A 175 1.05 -17.14 -19.04
CA THR A 175 1.26 -15.87 -18.34
C THR A 175 1.58 -16.11 -16.87
N TYR A 176 2.65 -15.52 -16.34
CA TYR A 176 3.07 -15.65 -14.94
C TYR A 176 3.51 -14.30 -14.35
N GLU A 177 3.47 -14.18 -13.02
CA GLU A 177 4.05 -13.03 -12.31
C GLU A 177 5.51 -13.35 -11.98
N PRO A 178 6.48 -12.45 -12.27
CA PRO A 178 7.85 -12.65 -11.87
C PRO A 178 7.97 -12.63 -10.34
N ASP A 179 8.79 -13.53 -9.82
CA ASP A 179 9.11 -13.67 -8.40
C ASP A 179 9.95 -12.49 -7.87
N GLN A 180 10.71 -11.83 -8.76
CA GLN A 180 11.57 -10.71 -8.46
C GLN A 180 11.17 -9.45 -9.24
N VAL A 181 11.03 -8.37 -8.49
CA VAL A 181 10.70 -7.04 -8.99
C VAL A 181 11.39 -5.97 -8.17
N GLY A 182 11.62 -4.81 -8.79
CA GLY A 182 12.24 -3.67 -8.14
C GLY A 182 11.46 -3.18 -6.91
N THR A 183 12.14 -2.45 -6.03
CA THR A 183 11.65 -2.03 -4.70
C THR A 183 10.74 -0.79 -4.73
N ALA A 184 10.54 -0.20 -5.91
CA ALA A 184 9.70 0.98 -6.12
C ALA A 184 8.83 0.80 -7.37
N MET A 185 7.97 -0.22 -7.34
CA MET A 185 6.97 -0.42 -8.39
C MET A 185 5.76 0.48 -8.14
N ALA A 186 5.42 1.32 -9.12
CA ALA A 186 4.30 2.24 -9.07
C ALA A 186 3.25 1.89 -10.14
N PRO A 187 2.25 1.02 -9.87
CA PRO A 187 1.13 0.84 -10.79
C PRO A 187 0.31 2.13 -10.88
N ALA A 188 -0.36 2.39 -12.00
CA ALA A 188 -1.34 3.49 -12.04
C ALA A 188 -2.53 3.16 -11.10
N PRO A 189 -3.06 4.11 -10.30
CA PRO A 189 -4.23 3.86 -9.47
C PRO A 189 -5.49 3.90 -10.34
N PHE A 190 -5.98 2.72 -10.72
CA PHE A 190 -7.10 2.60 -11.66
C PHE A 190 -8.42 2.24 -10.98
N SER A 191 -8.39 1.41 -9.92
CA SER A 191 -9.58 0.86 -9.29
C SER A 191 -10.25 1.83 -8.33
N LEU A 192 -11.53 2.11 -8.53
CA LEU A 192 -12.31 2.97 -7.63
C LEU A 192 -12.56 2.27 -6.29
N VAL A 193 -12.29 2.98 -5.20
CA VAL A 193 -12.67 2.55 -3.84
C VAL A 193 -14.18 2.70 -3.67
N LEU A 194 -14.85 1.61 -3.35
CA LEU A 194 -16.31 1.54 -3.22
C LEU A 194 -16.78 1.88 -1.81
N SER A 195 -16.01 1.50 -0.80
CA SER A 195 -16.30 1.73 0.62
C SER A 195 -15.00 1.91 1.40
N GLY A 196 -15.06 2.63 2.53
CA GLY A 196 -13.87 3.05 3.26
C GLY A 196 -13.15 4.20 2.56
N GLY A 197 -11.83 4.27 2.72
CA GLY A 197 -10.99 5.32 2.13
C GLY A 197 -9.57 5.31 2.70
N PHE A 198 -8.72 6.10 2.08
CA PHE A 198 -7.32 6.26 2.45
C PHE A 198 -7.02 7.69 2.85
N THR A 199 -5.88 7.88 3.50
CA THR A 199 -5.33 9.21 3.77
C THR A 199 -3.85 9.18 3.45
N VAL A 200 -3.45 10.01 2.49
CA VAL A 200 -2.07 10.22 2.10
C VAL A 200 -1.58 11.52 2.73
N VAL A 201 -0.61 11.38 3.64
CA VAL A 201 0.16 12.50 4.16
C VAL A 201 1.42 12.61 3.33
N HIS A 202 1.55 13.70 2.57
CA HIS A 202 2.72 13.94 1.76
C HIS A 202 3.86 14.61 2.55
N LYS A 203 5.08 14.14 2.29
CA LYS A 203 6.34 14.80 2.64
C LYS A 203 7.37 14.53 1.54
N ASP A 204 8.18 15.53 1.22
CA ASP A 204 9.32 15.36 0.31
C ASP A 204 10.31 14.33 0.86
N LEU A 205 10.97 13.61 -0.04
CA LEU A 205 12.00 12.63 0.32
C LEU A 205 13.15 13.31 1.07
N ALA A 206 13.69 12.60 2.06
CA ALA A 206 14.81 13.09 2.84
C ALA A 206 16.06 13.23 1.96
N VAL A 207 16.80 14.33 2.16
CA VAL A 207 18.13 14.49 1.56
C VAL A 207 19.12 13.66 2.38
N PRO A 208 19.95 12.81 1.76
CA PRO A 208 20.94 12.02 2.49
C PRO A 208 21.94 12.92 3.22
N SER A 209 22.32 12.54 4.44
CA SER A 209 23.47 13.10 5.11
C SER A 209 24.77 12.52 4.53
N LYS A 210 25.93 13.12 4.86
CA LYS A 210 27.24 12.54 4.47
C LYS A 210 27.44 11.11 4.99
N ALA A 211 26.81 10.74 6.11
CA ALA A 211 26.90 9.41 6.69
C ALA A 211 26.03 8.37 5.94
N ASP A 212 25.02 8.83 5.20
CA ASP A 212 24.12 7.97 4.43
C ASP A 212 24.63 7.69 3.00
N MET A 213 25.65 8.44 2.56
CA MET A 213 26.24 8.25 1.23
C MET A 213 27.16 7.02 1.20
N PRO A 214 27.16 6.23 0.10
CA PRO A 214 28.12 5.16 -0.10
C PRO A 214 29.54 5.69 0.09
N GLN A 215 30.32 5.02 0.96
CA GLN A 215 31.73 5.36 1.10
C GLN A 215 32.49 4.88 -0.15
N PRO A 216 33.42 5.67 -0.69
CA PRO A 216 34.26 5.21 -1.79
C PRO A 216 35.02 3.93 -1.37
N PRO A 217 35.27 2.99 -2.29
CA PRO A 217 36.07 1.82 -1.99
C PRO A 217 37.42 2.27 -1.43
N GLN A 218 37.82 1.67 -0.30
CA GLN A 218 39.15 1.89 0.26
C GLN A 218 40.18 1.36 -0.75
N GLN A 219 41.11 2.22 -1.18
CA GLN A 219 42.21 1.88 -2.08
C GLN A 219 43.27 1.06 -1.36
#